data_AF-A0A1G2ML81-F1
#
_entry.id   AF-A0A1G2ML81-F1
#
_cell.length_a   1.000
_cell.length_b   1.000
_cell.length_c   1.000
_cell.angle_alpha   90.00
_cell.angle_beta   90.00
_cell.angle_gamma   90.00
#
_symmetry.space_group_name_H-M   'P 1'
#
loop_
_entity.id
_entity.type
_entity.pdbx_description
1 polymer ?
#
loop_
_entity_poly.entity_id
_entity_poly.type
_entity_poly.pdbx_seq_one_letter_code
_entity_poly.pdbx_strand_id
1 'polypeptide(L)'
;MLLIEVLRVESVGLIIAMVIDIILIIIIFLKKHKSLSTIFFLLFTIFVLFWVLSMFLFDNVDSSLLILVTHFLYAFPAFIPPLLLFFIITFPDKKLELSWKQIVLISLPTLFVAFGSFIPNFVITHVTPDVINGSRNIFYGKIGYGIYFSYIVIYFFIVLVKILERLLKSKNKEHDQIEIIFISILISCLIGVVFSLFLPTFGIYRFMWIGPFFSIYMVSTIAYAIAKYQLFDIKLVAIESVTLTLWIFILIRIFLATNAREIWIEVILLIITIAFGILLIRSALHEMEQREKIETMAFSLKKAYTSLEELNKGLKQKVSEQTKEIRASYEVEKRARGELEKLDETKNQLITAAQHNLRTPLTTLKWQLEEIRKNSNDGSDNGLNKALKESEESVTRLTQILEDFLRITEMKVSGK
;
A
#
# COMPACT_ATOMS: atom_id res chain seq x y z
N MET A 1 -54.22 -20.63 17.27
CA MET A 1 -53.90 -20.63 18.71
C MET A 1 -52.63 -21.45 19.01
N LEU A 2 -51.59 -21.51 18.16
CA LEU A 2 -50.52 -22.53 18.35
C LEU A 2 -49.15 -22.18 17.72
N LEU A 3 -48.74 -20.92 17.60
CA LEU A 3 -47.37 -20.60 17.14
C LEU A 3 -46.57 -19.66 18.06
N ILE A 4 -47.21 -19.17 19.12
CA ILE A 4 -46.56 -18.44 20.20
C ILE A 4 -47.02 -19.09 21.50
N GLU A 5 -46.68 -20.37 21.69
CA GLU A 5 -46.25 -20.73 23.04
C GLU A 5 -44.97 -19.91 23.26
N VAL A 6 -45.01 -19.06 24.28
CA VAL A 6 -44.02 -18.04 24.63
C VAL A 6 -42.61 -18.55 24.32
N LEU A 7 -42.04 -18.12 23.18
CA LEU A 7 -40.64 -18.36 22.88
C LEU A 7 -39.83 -17.78 24.03
N ARG A 8 -39.09 -18.64 24.71
CA ARG A 8 -38.28 -18.24 25.86
C ARG A 8 -37.28 -17.18 25.41
N VAL A 9 -36.95 -16.25 26.30
CA VAL A 9 -36.00 -15.15 26.03
C VAL A 9 -34.67 -15.71 25.46
N GLU A 10 -34.26 -16.89 25.91
CA GLU A 10 -33.10 -17.63 25.40
C GLU A 10 -33.18 -17.87 23.88
N SER A 11 -34.30 -18.44 23.41
CA SER A 11 -34.54 -18.75 21.99
C SER A 11 -34.53 -17.49 21.13
N VAL A 12 -35.11 -16.39 21.61
CA VAL A 12 -35.12 -15.09 20.92
C VAL A 12 -33.70 -14.55 20.75
N GLY A 13 -32.90 -14.57 21.82
CA GLY A 13 -31.50 -14.13 21.78
C GLY A 13 -30.67 -14.93 20.76
N LEU A 14 -30.83 -16.25 20.72
CA LEU A 14 -30.13 -17.11 19.77
C LEU A 14 -30.58 -16.86 18.32
N ILE A 15 -31.86 -16.56 18.07
CA ILE A 15 -32.32 -16.18 16.71
C ILE A 15 -31.67 -14.87 16.26
N ILE A 16 -31.62 -13.87 17.14
CA ILE A 16 -30.92 -12.60 16.86
C ILE A 16 -29.44 -12.87 16.51
N ALA A 17 -28.79 -13.73 17.27
CA ALA A 17 -27.41 -14.15 17.00
C ALA A 17 -27.24 -14.75 15.61
N MET A 18 -28.08 -15.73 15.26
CA MET A 18 -28.03 -16.39 13.94
C MET A 18 -28.23 -15.40 12.80
N VAL A 19 -29.17 -14.47 12.92
CA VAL A 19 -29.44 -13.47 11.87
C VAL A 19 -28.21 -12.58 11.65
N ILE A 20 -27.60 -12.08 12.74
CA ILE A 20 -26.40 -11.24 12.65
C ILE A 20 -25.23 -12.02 12.04
N ASP A 21 -24.99 -13.27 12.46
CA ASP A 21 -23.94 -14.10 11.91
C ASP A 21 -24.13 -14.36 10.41
N ILE A 22 -25.36 -14.66 9.96
CA ILE A 22 -25.70 -14.84 8.54
C ILE A 22 -25.42 -13.58 7.74
N ILE A 23 -25.83 -12.41 8.26
CA ILE A 23 -25.56 -11.11 7.64
C ILE A 23 -24.06 -10.89 7.48
N LEU A 24 -23.27 -11.12 8.53
CA LEU A 24 -21.82 -10.93 8.50
C LEU A 24 -21.16 -11.90 7.52
N ILE A 25 -21.59 -13.17 7.50
CA ILE A 25 -21.15 -14.17 6.51
C ILE A 25 -21.41 -13.67 5.09
N ILE A 26 -22.59 -13.14 4.80
CA ILE A 26 -22.94 -12.59 3.47
C ILE A 26 -22.03 -11.40 3.14
N ILE A 27 -21.86 -10.45 4.04
CA ILE A 27 -20.99 -9.27 3.83
C ILE A 27 -19.56 -9.70 3.49
N ILE A 28 -18.98 -10.61 4.28
CA ILE A 28 -17.63 -11.13 4.08
C ILE A 28 -17.55 -11.92 2.76
N PHE A 29 -18.58 -12.69 2.44
CA PHE A 29 -18.62 -13.52 1.22
C PHE A 29 -18.71 -12.68 -0.06
N LEU A 30 -19.39 -11.54 -0.03
CA LEU A 30 -19.56 -10.62 -1.16
C LEU A 30 -18.29 -9.82 -1.50
N LYS A 31 -17.26 -9.86 -0.64
CA LYS A 31 -15.98 -9.19 -0.90
C LYS A 31 -15.27 -9.80 -2.11
N LYS A 32 -14.92 -8.97 -3.10
CA LYS A 32 -14.34 -9.39 -4.40
C LYS A 32 -12.97 -10.04 -4.26
N HIS A 33 -12.12 -9.50 -3.37
CA HIS A 33 -10.81 -10.07 -3.06
C HIS A 33 -10.82 -10.61 -1.63
N LYS A 34 -10.74 -11.94 -1.51
CA LYS A 34 -10.68 -12.64 -0.23
C LYS A 34 -9.22 -12.97 0.06
N SER A 35 -8.66 -12.29 1.05
CA SER A 35 -7.39 -12.69 1.62
C SER A 35 -7.54 -13.95 2.46
N LEU A 36 -6.41 -14.61 2.76
CA LEU A 36 -6.43 -15.85 3.52
C LEU A 36 -7.01 -15.68 4.93
N SER A 37 -6.73 -14.53 5.57
CA SER A 37 -7.33 -14.15 6.86
C SER A 37 -8.85 -14.00 6.76
N THR A 38 -9.34 -13.37 5.69
CA THR A 38 -10.77 -13.24 5.40
C THR A 38 -11.46 -14.61 5.26
N ILE A 39 -10.79 -15.59 4.62
CA ILE A 39 -11.32 -16.95 4.48
C ILE A 39 -11.39 -17.67 5.83
N PHE A 40 -10.35 -17.60 6.65
CA PHE A 40 -10.38 -18.21 7.99
C PHE A 40 -11.41 -17.56 8.89
N PHE A 41 -11.57 -16.23 8.81
CA PHE A 41 -12.62 -15.52 9.54
C PHE A 41 -14.03 -15.92 9.09
N LEU A 42 -14.24 -16.09 7.78
CA LEU A 42 -15.51 -16.60 7.23
C LEU A 42 -15.83 -18.00 7.75
N LEU A 43 -14.86 -18.92 7.69
CA LEU A 43 -15.02 -20.28 8.22
C LEU A 43 -15.30 -20.28 9.71
N PHE A 44 -14.54 -19.51 10.48
CA PHE A 44 -14.77 -19.30 11.91
C PHE A 44 -16.22 -18.86 12.19
N THR A 45 -16.71 -17.85 11.46
CA THR A 45 -18.07 -17.31 11.64
C THR A 45 -19.14 -18.35 11.28
N ILE A 46 -18.92 -19.18 10.26
CA ILE A 46 -19.84 -20.27 9.90
C ILE A 46 -19.93 -21.31 11.03
N PHE A 47 -18.82 -21.68 11.65
CA PHE A 47 -18.84 -22.63 12.77
C PHE A 47 -19.46 -22.03 14.05
N VAL A 48 -19.30 -20.71 14.26
CA VAL A 48 -20.04 -19.98 15.30
C VAL A 48 -21.55 -20.04 15.03
N LEU A 49 -21.99 -19.75 13.81
CA LEU A 49 -23.40 -19.85 13.42
C LEU A 49 -23.96 -21.26 13.67
N PHE A 50 -23.22 -22.31 13.31
CA PHE A 50 -23.65 -23.69 13.57
C PHE A 50 -23.70 -24.05 15.05
N TRP A 51 -22.84 -23.45 15.88
CA TRP A 51 -22.92 -23.59 17.32
C TRP A 51 -24.19 -22.95 17.88
N VAL A 52 -24.46 -21.70 17.50
CA VAL A 52 -25.68 -20.97 17.88
C VAL A 52 -26.93 -21.74 17.44
N LEU A 53 -26.96 -22.22 16.19
CA LEU A 53 -28.05 -23.03 15.66
C LEU A 53 -28.23 -24.33 16.45
N SER A 54 -27.14 -25.03 16.77
CA SER A 54 -27.21 -26.26 17.57
C SER A 54 -27.74 -26.01 18.97
N MET A 55 -27.38 -24.88 19.59
CA MET A 55 -27.93 -24.48 20.89
C MET A 55 -29.42 -24.18 20.80
N PHE A 56 -29.84 -23.45 19.77
CA PHE A 56 -31.26 -23.17 19.53
C PHE A 56 -32.06 -24.46 19.33
N LEU A 57 -31.57 -25.37 18.49
CA LEU A 57 -32.20 -26.66 18.26
C LEU A 57 -32.20 -27.52 19.53
N PHE A 58 -31.15 -27.44 20.36
CA PHE A 58 -31.06 -28.21 21.60
C PHE A 58 -32.21 -27.89 22.56
N ASP A 59 -32.65 -26.63 22.62
CA ASP A 59 -33.76 -26.22 23.49
C ASP A 59 -35.14 -26.48 22.87
N ASN A 60 -35.26 -26.52 21.54
CA ASN A 60 -36.56 -26.49 20.84
C ASN A 60 -36.95 -27.78 20.11
N VAL A 61 -36.06 -28.77 19.98
CA VAL A 61 -36.32 -30.01 19.22
C VAL A 61 -36.84 -31.15 20.10
N ASP A 62 -37.73 -32.00 19.56
CA ASP A 62 -38.28 -33.19 20.23
C ASP A 62 -37.23 -34.27 20.56
N SER A 63 -37.61 -35.23 21.41
CA SER A 63 -36.73 -36.27 21.97
C SER A 63 -36.02 -37.16 20.93
N SER A 64 -36.55 -37.30 19.71
CA SER A 64 -35.97 -38.18 18.67
C SER A 64 -34.66 -37.66 18.09
N LEU A 65 -34.52 -36.33 17.95
CA LEU A 65 -33.35 -35.68 17.38
C LEU A 65 -32.43 -35.07 18.46
N LEU A 66 -32.88 -35.03 19.72
CA LEU A 66 -32.16 -34.40 20.82
C LEU A 66 -30.71 -34.87 20.97
N ILE A 67 -30.48 -36.19 20.97
CA ILE A 67 -29.13 -36.75 21.12
C ILE A 67 -28.22 -36.29 19.97
N LEU A 68 -28.72 -36.33 18.73
CA LEU A 68 -27.98 -35.89 17.55
C LEU A 68 -27.62 -34.40 17.62
N VAL A 69 -28.59 -33.55 17.96
CA VAL A 69 -28.39 -32.11 18.13
C VAL A 69 -27.38 -31.83 19.25
N THR A 70 -27.42 -32.61 20.33
CA THR A 70 -26.44 -32.49 21.42
C THR A 70 -25.03 -32.82 20.92
N HIS A 71 -24.85 -33.84 20.08
CA HIS A 71 -23.53 -34.10 19.49
C HIS A 71 -23.03 -32.93 18.62
N PHE A 72 -23.91 -32.33 17.82
CA PHE A 72 -23.57 -31.13 17.04
C PHE A 72 -23.21 -29.92 17.92
N LEU A 73 -23.89 -29.74 19.05
CA LEU A 73 -23.64 -28.68 20.02
C LEU A 73 -22.20 -28.72 20.57
N TYR A 74 -21.54 -29.88 20.60
CA TYR A 74 -20.14 -30.02 21.03
C TYR A 74 -19.17 -30.14 19.84
N ALA A 75 -19.59 -30.74 18.73
CA ALA A 75 -18.75 -30.93 17.55
C ALA A 75 -18.42 -29.60 16.84
N PHE A 76 -19.40 -28.72 16.63
CA PHE A 76 -19.15 -27.46 15.92
C PHE A 76 -18.20 -26.50 16.67
N PRO A 77 -18.35 -26.29 18.00
CA PRO A 77 -17.41 -25.45 18.75
C PRO A 77 -15.97 -25.93 18.73
N ALA A 78 -15.73 -27.23 18.53
CA ALA A 78 -14.38 -27.76 18.48
C ALA A 78 -13.53 -27.10 17.37
N PHE A 79 -14.15 -26.66 16.27
CA PHE A 79 -13.48 -25.99 15.16
C PHE A 79 -13.22 -24.49 15.40
N ILE A 80 -13.92 -23.86 16.36
CA ILE A 80 -13.86 -22.40 16.56
C ILE A 80 -12.45 -21.94 16.95
N PRO A 81 -11.78 -22.47 18.00
CA PRO A 81 -10.47 -21.97 18.40
C PRO A 81 -9.35 -22.18 17.36
N PRO A 82 -9.22 -23.35 16.69
CA PRO A 82 -8.24 -23.53 15.61
C PRO A 82 -8.44 -22.59 14.42
N LEU A 83 -9.69 -22.35 14.00
CA LEU A 83 -9.98 -21.41 12.91
C LEU A 83 -9.62 -19.99 13.30
N LEU A 84 -9.91 -19.60 14.54
CA LEU A 84 -9.50 -18.32 15.11
C LEU A 84 -7.97 -18.17 15.19
N LEU A 85 -7.26 -19.25 15.52
CA LEU A 85 -5.79 -19.29 15.50
C LEU A 85 -5.23 -19.07 14.09
N PHE A 86 -5.76 -19.77 13.08
CA PHE A 86 -5.35 -19.56 11.68
C PHE A 86 -5.66 -18.15 11.20
N PHE A 87 -6.79 -17.59 11.61
CA PHE A 87 -7.11 -16.17 11.38
C PHE A 87 -6.03 -15.25 11.98
N ILE A 88 -5.68 -15.41 13.25
CA ILE A 88 -4.67 -14.55 13.92
C ILE A 88 -3.29 -14.63 13.27
N ILE A 89 -2.89 -15.83 12.82
CA ILE A 89 -1.59 -16.04 12.16
C ILE A 89 -1.55 -15.32 10.79
N THR A 90 -2.66 -15.33 10.06
CA THR A 90 -2.74 -14.80 8.69
C THR A 90 -3.18 -13.35 8.60
N PHE A 91 -3.85 -12.83 9.63
CA PHE A 91 -4.25 -11.42 9.70
C PHE A 91 -3.02 -10.49 9.68
N PRO A 92 -3.08 -9.24 9.17
CA PRO A 92 -4.12 -8.73 8.29
C PRO A 92 -4.10 -9.41 6.92
N ASP A 93 -2.95 -9.55 6.26
CA ASP A 93 -2.83 -10.19 4.93
C ASP A 93 -1.48 -10.92 4.74
N LYS A 94 -1.03 -11.64 5.78
CA LYS A 94 0.18 -12.48 5.70
C LYS A 94 -0.13 -13.82 5.04
N LYS A 95 0.85 -14.36 4.31
CA LYS A 95 0.80 -15.76 3.87
C LYS A 95 0.83 -16.68 5.09
N LEU A 96 0.24 -17.86 4.96
CA LEU A 96 0.35 -18.87 6.00
C LEU A 96 1.80 -19.38 6.06
N GLU A 97 2.55 -18.96 7.09
CA GLU A 97 3.95 -19.36 7.31
C GLU A 97 4.09 -20.71 8.02
N LEU A 98 3.00 -21.50 8.11
CA LEU A 98 3.00 -22.82 8.74
C LEU A 98 3.37 -23.92 7.74
N SER A 99 4.24 -24.83 8.17
CA SER A 99 4.48 -26.08 7.44
C SER A 99 3.25 -27.00 7.49
N TRP A 100 3.11 -27.87 6.49
CA TRP A 100 2.06 -28.91 6.45
C TRP A 100 1.98 -29.71 7.76
N LYS A 101 3.12 -30.08 8.35
CA LYS A 101 3.17 -30.82 9.62
C LYS A 101 2.53 -30.05 10.77
N GLN A 102 2.74 -28.73 10.84
CA GLN A 102 2.13 -27.87 11.85
C GLN A 102 0.63 -27.71 11.63
N ILE A 103 0.18 -27.59 10.37
CA ILE A 103 -1.26 -27.55 10.04
C ILE A 103 -1.93 -28.85 10.49
N VAL A 104 -1.34 -30.00 10.18
CA VAL A 104 -1.84 -31.32 10.62
C VAL A 104 -1.83 -31.41 12.14
N LEU A 105 -0.76 -30.98 12.81
CA LEU A 105 -0.67 -31.00 14.28
C LEU A 105 -1.76 -30.14 14.94
N ILE A 106 -2.10 -28.99 14.34
CA ILE A 106 -3.18 -28.11 14.84
C ILE A 106 -4.57 -28.68 14.51
N SER A 107 -4.73 -29.35 13.37
CA SER A 107 -6.05 -29.79 12.89
C SER A 107 -6.44 -31.18 13.38
N LEU A 108 -5.47 -32.07 13.62
CA LEU A 108 -5.74 -33.46 14.00
C LEU A 108 -6.46 -33.57 15.37
N PRO A 109 -6.06 -32.84 16.43
CA PRO A 109 -6.80 -32.85 17.69
C PRO A 109 -8.24 -32.32 17.51
N THR A 110 -8.43 -31.31 16.66
CA THR A 110 -9.76 -30.79 16.31
C THR A 110 -10.66 -31.86 15.73
N LEU A 111 -10.15 -32.61 14.74
CA LEU A 111 -10.92 -33.70 14.12
C LEU A 111 -11.21 -34.81 15.14
N PHE A 112 -10.22 -35.18 15.96
CA PHE A 112 -10.40 -36.18 17.01
C PHE A 112 -11.50 -35.77 18.00
N VAL A 113 -11.51 -34.53 18.48
CA VAL A 113 -12.50 -34.05 19.45
C VAL A 113 -13.88 -33.84 18.79
N ALA A 114 -13.92 -33.28 17.58
CA ALA A 114 -15.16 -33.04 16.86
C ALA A 114 -15.88 -34.35 16.49
N PHE A 115 -15.17 -35.31 15.88
CA PHE A 115 -15.75 -36.61 15.55
C PHE A 115 -15.90 -37.52 16.76
N GLY A 116 -15.00 -37.40 17.74
CA GLY A 116 -15.12 -38.07 19.04
C GLY A 116 -16.40 -37.68 19.76
N SER A 117 -16.89 -36.45 19.57
CA SER A 117 -18.17 -36.02 20.14
C SER A 117 -19.35 -36.86 19.66
N PHE A 118 -19.28 -37.53 18.49
CA PHE A 118 -20.34 -38.45 18.01
C PHE A 118 -20.20 -39.88 18.52
N ILE A 119 -19.10 -40.22 19.21
CA ILE A 119 -18.90 -41.56 19.77
C ILE A 119 -19.81 -41.71 21.00
N PRO A 120 -20.71 -42.72 21.03
CA PRO A 120 -21.61 -42.93 22.16
C PRO A 120 -20.85 -43.04 23.49
N ASN A 121 -21.33 -42.36 24.52
CA ASN A 121 -20.76 -42.33 25.88
C ASN A 121 -19.34 -41.75 25.99
N PHE A 122 -18.78 -41.14 24.94
CA PHE A 122 -17.48 -40.48 25.03
C PHE A 122 -17.58 -39.10 25.68
N VAL A 123 -18.09 -38.10 24.95
CA VAL A 123 -18.34 -36.75 25.50
C VAL A 123 -19.70 -36.72 26.19
N ILE A 124 -20.74 -37.22 25.52
CA ILE A 124 -22.13 -37.20 25.98
C ILE A 124 -22.59 -38.64 26.24
N THR A 125 -23.24 -38.85 27.38
CA THR A 125 -23.76 -40.16 27.81
C THR A 125 -25.26 -40.23 27.56
N HIS A 126 -26.02 -39.30 28.15
CA HIS A 126 -27.46 -39.18 27.97
C HIS A 126 -27.92 -37.76 28.28
N VAL A 127 -29.13 -37.42 27.85
CA VAL A 127 -29.76 -36.12 28.09
C VAL A 127 -31.11 -36.35 28.75
N THR A 128 -31.40 -35.68 29.85
CA THR A 128 -32.70 -35.74 30.53
C THR A 128 -33.36 -34.37 30.55
N PRO A 129 -34.69 -34.30 30.40
CA PRO A 129 -35.41 -33.05 30.66
C PRO A 129 -35.27 -32.66 32.15
N ASP A 130 -34.97 -31.39 32.41
CA ASP A 130 -35.07 -30.79 33.74
C ASP A 130 -36.49 -30.22 33.91
N VAL A 131 -37.30 -30.96 34.67
CA VAL A 131 -38.71 -30.63 34.92
C VAL A 131 -38.85 -29.36 35.77
N ILE A 132 -37.82 -28.97 36.53
CA ILE A 132 -37.88 -27.86 37.50
C ILE A 132 -37.61 -26.51 36.82
N ASN A 133 -36.59 -26.45 35.95
CA ASN A 133 -36.19 -25.21 35.28
C ASN A 133 -36.62 -25.15 33.81
N GLY A 134 -37.24 -26.21 33.29
CA GLY A 134 -37.55 -26.35 31.87
C GLY A 134 -36.31 -26.40 30.98
N SER A 135 -35.12 -26.62 31.54
CA SER A 135 -33.86 -26.82 30.80
C SER A 135 -33.64 -28.30 30.49
N ARG A 136 -32.55 -28.63 29.78
CA ARG A 136 -32.14 -30.03 29.54
C ARG A 136 -30.79 -30.28 30.20
N ASN A 137 -30.68 -31.36 30.94
CA ASN A 137 -29.47 -31.75 31.64
C ASN A 137 -28.67 -32.71 30.76
N ILE A 138 -27.40 -32.40 30.53
CA ILE A 138 -26.49 -33.22 29.72
C ILE A 138 -25.55 -33.97 30.66
N PHE A 139 -25.62 -35.30 30.63
CA PHE A 139 -24.71 -36.15 31.39
C PHE A 139 -23.46 -36.47 30.58
N TYR A 140 -22.31 -36.15 31.14
CA TYR A 140 -21.03 -36.23 30.45
C TYR A 140 -20.26 -37.50 30.76
N GLY A 141 -19.59 -38.06 29.75
CA GLY A 141 -18.59 -39.10 29.96
C GLY A 141 -17.36 -38.49 30.61
N LYS A 142 -16.99 -38.93 31.82
CA LYS A 142 -15.93 -38.29 32.64
C LYS A 142 -14.63 -38.05 31.87
N ILE A 143 -14.16 -39.06 31.14
CA ILE A 143 -12.89 -39.00 30.39
C ILE A 143 -13.04 -38.16 29.12
N GLY A 144 -14.05 -38.45 28.29
CA GLY A 144 -14.19 -37.78 26.99
C GLY A 144 -14.54 -36.30 27.14
N TYR A 145 -15.38 -35.94 28.10
CA TYR A 145 -15.64 -34.54 28.42
C TYR A 145 -14.43 -33.84 29.01
N GLY A 146 -13.64 -34.52 29.86
CA GLY A 146 -12.37 -33.97 30.37
C GLY A 146 -11.37 -33.66 29.24
N ILE A 147 -11.27 -34.52 28.24
CA ILE A 147 -10.47 -34.30 27.02
C ILE A 147 -11.03 -33.10 26.24
N TYR A 148 -12.35 -33.05 26.01
CA TYR A 148 -13.01 -31.96 25.31
C TYR A 148 -12.78 -30.60 26.00
N PHE A 149 -13.01 -30.52 27.31
CA PHE A 149 -12.80 -29.33 28.12
C PHE A 149 -11.35 -28.85 28.03
N SER A 150 -10.40 -29.77 28.25
CA SER A 150 -8.97 -29.46 28.21
C SER A 150 -8.55 -28.97 26.83
N TYR A 151 -9.06 -29.61 25.76
CA TYR A 151 -8.81 -29.20 24.38
C TYR A 151 -9.26 -27.75 24.13
N ILE A 152 -10.50 -27.40 24.47
CA ILE A 152 -11.02 -26.05 24.22
C ILE A 152 -10.20 -25.01 25.00
N VAL A 153 -9.93 -25.27 26.29
CA VAL A 153 -9.16 -24.34 27.14
C VAL A 153 -7.73 -24.16 26.64
N ILE A 154 -7.03 -25.25 26.28
CA ILE A 154 -5.66 -25.20 25.77
C ILE A 154 -5.61 -24.42 24.46
N TYR A 155 -6.52 -24.66 23.51
CA TYR A 155 -6.51 -23.94 22.24
C TYR A 155 -6.83 -22.44 22.42
N PHE A 156 -7.82 -22.09 23.25
CA PHE A 156 -8.08 -20.69 23.53
C PHE A 156 -6.90 -20.02 24.25
N PHE A 157 -6.23 -20.72 25.16
CA PHE A 157 -5.01 -20.21 25.77
C PHE A 157 -3.92 -19.95 24.71
N ILE A 158 -3.70 -20.88 23.77
CA ILE A 158 -2.76 -20.68 22.65
C ILE A 158 -3.17 -19.47 21.80
N VAL A 159 -4.45 -19.33 21.47
CA VAL A 159 -5.01 -18.18 20.74
C VAL A 159 -4.69 -16.87 21.46
N LEU A 160 -4.98 -16.78 22.77
CA LEU A 160 -4.73 -15.61 23.60
C LEU A 160 -3.25 -15.26 23.70
N VAL A 161 -2.37 -16.26 23.89
CA VAL A 161 -0.92 -16.05 23.89
C VAL A 161 -0.44 -15.53 22.53
N LYS A 162 -0.91 -16.11 21.42
CA LYS A 162 -0.48 -15.72 20.08
C LYS A 162 -0.90 -14.31 19.70
N ILE A 163 -2.12 -13.91 20.05
CA ILE A 163 -2.56 -12.54 19.79
C ILE A 163 -1.88 -11.55 20.74
N LEU A 164 -1.59 -11.92 21.99
CA LEU A 164 -0.84 -11.08 22.93
C LEU A 164 0.60 -10.86 22.48
N GLU A 165 1.31 -11.93 22.08
CA GLU A 165 2.64 -11.83 21.47
C GLU A 165 2.66 -10.86 20.28
N ARG A 166 1.55 -10.83 19.53
CA ARG A 166 1.40 -9.96 18.37
C ARG A 166 1.08 -8.52 18.77
N LEU A 167 0.21 -8.32 19.75
CA LEU A 167 -0.13 -7.02 20.31
C LEU A 167 1.12 -6.31 20.85
N LEU A 168 2.00 -7.06 21.52
CA LEU A 168 3.27 -6.52 22.06
C LEU A 168 4.28 -6.15 20.95
N LYS A 169 4.13 -6.67 19.73
CA LYS A 169 5.05 -6.42 18.60
C LYS A 169 4.50 -5.41 17.59
N SER A 170 3.20 -5.14 17.60
CA SER A 170 2.56 -4.24 16.65
C SER A 170 2.81 -2.77 16.99
N LYS A 171 2.73 -1.89 16.00
CA LYS A 171 2.91 -0.44 16.15
C LYS A 171 1.83 0.32 15.39
N ASN A 172 1.54 1.53 15.86
CA ASN A 172 0.61 2.47 15.21
C ASN A 172 -0.77 1.82 14.97
N LYS A 173 -1.37 2.03 13.79
CA LYS A 173 -2.71 1.54 13.44
C LYS A 173 -2.89 0.02 13.53
N GLU A 174 -1.82 -0.79 13.42
CA GLU A 174 -1.92 -2.26 13.60
C GLU A 174 -2.12 -2.63 15.08
N HIS A 175 -1.59 -1.82 16.00
CA HIS A 175 -1.78 -2.03 17.43
C HIS A 175 -3.25 -1.90 17.83
N ASP A 176 -3.88 -0.76 17.48
CA ASP A 176 -5.28 -0.50 17.81
C ASP A 176 -6.23 -1.58 17.27
N GLN A 177 -5.92 -2.14 16.09
CA GLN A 177 -6.66 -3.26 15.51
C GLN A 177 -6.56 -4.52 16.36
N ILE A 178 -5.32 -4.93 16.64
CA ILE A 178 -5.05 -6.17 17.36
C ILE A 178 -5.54 -6.06 18.80
N GLU A 179 -5.49 -4.88 19.41
CA GLU A 179 -6.02 -4.62 20.75
C GLU A 179 -7.53 -4.84 20.81
N ILE A 180 -8.28 -4.26 19.87
CA ILE A 180 -9.73 -4.46 19.77
C ILE A 180 -10.07 -5.95 19.57
N ILE A 181 -9.34 -6.64 18.68
CA ILE A 181 -9.52 -8.08 18.45
C ILE A 181 -9.19 -8.87 19.73
N PHE A 182 -8.09 -8.56 20.40
CA PHE A 182 -7.67 -9.23 21.64
C PHE A 182 -8.71 -9.11 22.75
N ILE A 183 -9.19 -7.88 23.01
CA ILE A 183 -10.21 -7.63 24.04
C ILE A 183 -11.50 -8.40 23.70
N SER A 184 -11.92 -8.38 22.43
CA SER A 184 -13.13 -9.09 22.00
C SER A 184 -13.03 -10.61 22.21
N ILE A 185 -11.89 -11.21 21.84
CA ILE A 185 -11.63 -12.64 22.04
C ILE A 185 -11.54 -12.97 23.51
N LEU A 186 -10.85 -12.16 24.32
CA LEU A 186 -10.70 -12.40 25.76
C LEU A 186 -12.06 -12.44 26.46
N ILE A 187 -12.91 -11.44 26.23
CA ILE A 187 -14.23 -11.35 26.87
C ILE A 187 -15.12 -12.51 26.41
N SER A 188 -15.26 -12.74 25.10
CA SER A 188 -16.13 -13.82 24.59
C SER A 188 -15.60 -15.22 24.92
N CYS A 189 -14.29 -15.42 24.97
CA CYS A 189 -13.69 -16.68 25.41
C CYS A 189 -14.02 -16.95 26.89
N LEU A 190 -13.83 -15.97 27.77
CA LEU A 190 -14.15 -16.13 29.20
C LEU A 190 -15.63 -16.46 29.39
N ILE A 191 -16.53 -15.74 28.72
CA ILE A 191 -17.97 -15.99 28.79
C ILE A 191 -18.32 -17.37 28.22
N GLY A 192 -17.80 -17.73 27.05
CA GLY A 192 -18.04 -19.04 26.43
C GLY A 192 -17.54 -20.20 27.29
N VAL A 193 -16.33 -20.11 27.84
CA VAL A 193 -15.77 -21.14 28.72
C VAL A 193 -16.55 -21.24 30.03
N VAL A 194 -16.89 -20.12 30.66
CA VAL A 194 -17.64 -20.15 31.93
C VAL A 194 -19.05 -20.71 31.71
N PHE A 195 -19.82 -20.16 30.78
CA PHE A 195 -21.23 -20.47 30.64
C PHE A 195 -21.52 -21.75 29.86
N SER A 196 -20.69 -22.12 28.88
CA SER A 196 -20.93 -23.29 28.03
C SER A 196 -20.07 -24.51 28.37
N LEU A 197 -19.02 -24.37 29.19
CA LEU A 197 -18.18 -25.49 29.63
C LEU A 197 -18.17 -25.65 31.14
N PHE A 198 -17.77 -24.61 31.88
CA PHE A 198 -17.54 -24.72 33.31
C PHE A 198 -18.84 -24.92 34.11
N LEU A 199 -19.85 -24.07 33.95
CA LEU A 199 -21.13 -24.19 34.68
C LEU A 199 -21.83 -25.55 34.46
N PRO A 200 -21.89 -26.11 33.23
CA PRO A 200 -22.44 -27.44 33.02
C PRO A 200 -21.75 -28.57 33.80
N THR A 201 -20.45 -28.44 34.14
CA THR A 201 -19.78 -29.45 34.99
C THR A 201 -20.32 -29.53 36.41
N PHE A 202 -20.95 -28.45 36.89
CA PHE A 202 -21.62 -28.38 38.18
C PHE A 202 -23.13 -28.68 38.08
N GLY A 203 -23.60 -29.10 36.90
CA GLY A 203 -25.02 -29.37 36.66
C GLY A 203 -25.86 -28.11 36.40
N ILE A 204 -25.24 -26.97 36.12
CA ILE A 204 -25.95 -25.70 35.86
C ILE A 204 -26.04 -25.46 34.34
N TYR A 205 -27.13 -25.92 33.72
CA TYR A 205 -27.32 -25.88 32.26
C TYR A 205 -28.13 -24.66 31.76
N ARG A 206 -28.90 -24.01 32.64
CA ARG A 206 -29.81 -22.89 32.31
C ARG A 206 -29.15 -21.73 31.56
N PHE A 207 -27.86 -21.49 31.80
CA PHE A 207 -27.15 -20.35 31.23
C PHE A 207 -26.28 -20.71 30.00
N MET A 208 -26.36 -21.94 29.50
CA MET A 208 -25.51 -22.43 28.42
C MET A 208 -25.64 -21.61 27.13
N TRP A 209 -26.82 -21.04 26.88
CA TRP A 209 -27.11 -20.19 25.71
C TRP A 209 -26.35 -18.86 25.69
N ILE A 210 -25.87 -18.39 26.85
CA ILE A 210 -25.13 -17.12 26.98
C ILE A 210 -23.80 -17.18 26.22
N GLY A 211 -23.12 -18.33 26.20
CA GLY A 211 -21.85 -18.49 25.48
C GLY A 211 -21.98 -18.27 23.97
N PRO A 212 -22.83 -19.05 23.26
CA PRO A 212 -23.11 -18.82 21.85
C PRO A 212 -23.68 -17.42 21.59
N PHE A 213 -24.58 -16.90 22.44
CA PHE A 213 -25.11 -15.55 22.25
C PHE A 213 -24.02 -14.47 22.30
N PHE A 214 -23.07 -14.56 23.23
CA PHE A 214 -21.99 -13.57 23.35
C PHE A 214 -20.90 -13.71 22.28
N SER A 215 -20.98 -14.74 21.42
CA SER A 215 -20.14 -14.83 20.23
C SER A 215 -20.40 -13.71 19.23
N ILE A 216 -21.64 -13.17 19.18
CA ILE A 216 -22.01 -12.02 18.33
C ILE A 216 -21.07 -10.84 18.58
N TYR A 217 -20.77 -10.57 19.85
CA TYR A 217 -19.89 -9.47 20.24
C TYR A 217 -18.50 -9.66 19.63
N MET A 218 -17.93 -10.87 19.74
CA MET A 218 -16.63 -11.19 19.15
C MET A 218 -16.68 -11.14 17.62
N VAL A 219 -17.64 -11.80 16.97
CA VAL A 219 -17.74 -11.82 15.51
C VAL A 219 -17.92 -10.40 14.96
N SER A 220 -18.83 -9.62 15.53
CA SER A 220 -19.11 -8.24 15.09
C SER A 220 -17.92 -7.31 15.32
N THR A 221 -17.22 -7.44 16.46
CA THR A 221 -16.06 -6.60 16.77
C THR A 221 -14.84 -6.95 15.91
N ILE A 222 -14.63 -8.24 15.61
CA ILE A 222 -13.58 -8.66 14.68
C ILE A 222 -13.92 -8.20 13.26
N ALA A 223 -15.17 -8.36 12.81
CA ALA A 223 -15.62 -7.85 11.52
C ALA A 223 -15.40 -6.33 11.41
N TYR A 224 -15.73 -5.59 12.47
CA TYR A 224 -15.44 -4.17 12.58
C TYR A 224 -13.93 -3.86 12.51
N ALA A 225 -13.08 -4.62 13.20
CA ALA A 225 -11.63 -4.40 13.16
C ALA A 225 -11.04 -4.68 11.77
N ILE A 226 -11.56 -5.70 11.06
CA ILE A 226 -11.20 -5.98 9.66
C ILE A 226 -11.68 -4.87 8.73
N ALA A 227 -12.92 -4.39 8.93
CA ALA A 227 -13.51 -3.31 8.15
C ALA A 227 -12.78 -2.00 8.45
N LYS A 228 -12.98 -1.36 9.60
CA LYS A 228 -12.46 -0.01 9.92
C LYS A 228 -11.02 0.29 9.47
N TYR A 229 -10.12 -0.68 9.55
CA TYR A 229 -8.71 -0.42 9.33
C TYR A 229 -8.15 -0.89 7.97
N GLN A 230 -8.98 -1.48 7.10
CA GLN A 230 -8.68 -1.64 5.67
C GLN A 230 -9.15 -0.42 4.84
N LEU A 231 -8.93 0.81 5.32
CA LEU A 231 -9.36 2.09 4.70
C LEU A 231 -10.84 2.45 4.86
N PHE A 232 -11.55 1.90 5.84
CA PHE A 232 -12.96 2.21 5.96
C PHE A 232 -13.23 3.55 6.68
N ASP A 233 -13.46 4.58 5.86
CA ASP A 233 -14.06 5.87 6.19
C ASP A 233 -15.20 5.69 7.23
N ILE A 234 -15.23 6.56 8.25
CA ILE A 234 -16.16 6.48 9.41
C ILE A 234 -17.62 6.36 8.96
N LYS A 235 -17.92 6.83 7.75
CA LYS A 235 -19.23 6.74 7.09
C LYS A 235 -19.72 5.30 6.87
N LEU A 236 -18.86 4.36 6.44
CA LEU A 236 -19.31 2.99 6.24
C LEU A 236 -19.69 2.35 7.57
N VAL A 237 -18.84 2.54 8.58
CA VAL A 237 -19.09 2.05 9.93
C VAL A 237 -20.42 2.58 10.45
N ALA A 238 -20.72 3.87 10.22
CA ALA A 238 -21.99 4.45 10.61
C ALA A 238 -23.17 3.80 9.85
N ILE A 239 -23.04 3.59 8.54
CA ILE A 239 -24.07 2.92 7.73
C ILE A 239 -24.30 1.48 8.22
N GLU A 240 -23.25 0.69 8.41
CA GLU A 240 -23.32 -0.69 8.92
C GLU A 240 -23.92 -0.76 10.32
N SER A 241 -23.52 0.15 11.22
CA SER A 241 -24.02 0.18 12.60
C SER A 241 -25.50 0.55 12.64
N VAL A 242 -25.93 1.51 11.82
CA VAL A 242 -27.33 1.94 11.73
C VAL A 242 -28.18 0.84 11.09
N THR A 243 -27.73 0.20 10.00
CA THR A 243 -28.48 -0.88 9.35
C THR A 243 -28.61 -2.08 10.28
N LEU A 244 -27.53 -2.47 10.97
CA LEU A 244 -27.56 -3.57 11.94
C LEU A 244 -28.46 -3.27 13.13
N THR A 245 -28.42 -2.05 13.68
CA THR A 245 -29.32 -1.61 14.76
C THR A 245 -30.78 -1.66 14.32
N LEU A 246 -31.07 -1.19 13.09
CA LEU A 246 -32.41 -1.24 12.52
C LEU A 246 -32.91 -2.69 12.37
N TRP A 247 -32.06 -3.59 11.88
CA TRP A 247 -32.43 -5.00 11.72
C TRP A 247 -32.69 -5.68 13.07
N ILE A 248 -31.83 -5.44 14.08
CA ILE A 248 -32.06 -5.94 15.44
C ILE A 248 -33.38 -5.41 16.00
N PHE A 249 -33.65 -4.12 15.82
CA PHE A 249 -34.87 -3.51 16.32
C PHE A 249 -36.13 -4.12 15.68
N ILE A 250 -36.16 -4.28 14.36
CA ILE A 250 -37.27 -4.92 13.65
C ILE A 250 -37.40 -6.38 14.09
N LEU A 251 -36.28 -7.09 14.23
CA LEU A 251 -36.28 -8.47 14.69
C LEU A 251 -36.88 -8.63 16.08
N ILE A 252 -36.53 -7.74 17.03
CA ILE A 252 -37.17 -7.71 18.36
C ILE A 252 -38.67 -7.44 18.24
N ARG A 253 -39.09 -6.53 17.34
CA ARG A 253 -40.52 -6.25 17.13
C ARG A 253 -41.30 -7.44 16.58
N ILE A 254 -40.69 -8.32 15.77
CA ILE A 254 -41.32 -9.58 15.35
C ILE A 254 -41.71 -10.43 16.56
N PHE A 255 -40.86 -10.49 17.59
CA PHE A 255 -41.13 -11.27 18.81
C PHE A 255 -42.11 -10.58 19.78
N LEU A 256 -42.22 -9.25 19.73
CA LEU A 256 -43.18 -8.49 20.51
C LEU A 256 -44.57 -8.41 19.85
N ALA A 257 -44.70 -8.84 18.59
CA ALA A 257 -45.94 -8.80 17.85
C ALA A 257 -47.00 -9.72 18.49
N THR A 258 -48.21 -9.19 18.62
CA THR A 258 -49.28 -9.88 19.38
C THR A 258 -50.18 -10.74 18.50
N ASN A 259 -50.15 -10.53 17.19
CA ASN A 259 -51.06 -11.16 16.25
C ASN A 259 -50.36 -11.49 14.92
N ALA A 260 -50.90 -12.47 14.19
CA ALA A 260 -50.25 -13.03 13.00
C ALA A 260 -50.05 -11.99 11.89
N ARG A 261 -50.94 -11.00 11.80
CA ARG A 261 -50.85 -9.92 10.81
C ARG A 261 -49.64 -9.01 11.09
N GLU A 262 -49.41 -8.61 12.34
CA GLU A 262 -48.23 -7.84 12.74
C GLU A 262 -46.95 -8.60 12.40
N ILE A 263 -46.86 -9.89 12.72
CA ILE A 263 -45.70 -10.73 12.41
C ILE A 263 -45.37 -10.70 10.91
N TRP A 264 -46.37 -10.92 10.05
CA TRP A 264 -46.14 -10.90 8.60
C TRP A 264 -45.65 -9.53 8.10
N ILE A 265 -46.20 -8.44 8.64
CA ILE A 265 -45.76 -7.09 8.30
C ILE A 265 -44.29 -6.88 8.71
N GLU A 266 -43.93 -7.23 9.94
CA GLU A 266 -42.57 -7.06 10.45
C GLU A 266 -41.55 -7.97 9.73
N VAL A 267 -41.93 -9.21 9.36
CA VAL A 267 -41.09 -10.12 8.57
C VAL A 267 -40.83 -9.57 7.17
N ILE A 268 -41.88 -9.09 6.48
CA ILE A 268 -41.73 -8.47 5.16
C ILE A 268 -40.86 -7.20 5.26
N LEU A 269 -41.08 -6.37 6.28
CA LEU A 269 -40.27 -5.20 6.56
C LEU A 269 -38.81 -5.57 6.82
N LEU A 270 -38.55 -6.63 7.58
CA LEU A 270 -37.18 -7.12 7.83
C LEU A 270 -36.51 -7.56 6.53
N ILE A 271 -37.18 -8.32 5.66
CA ILE A 271 -36.62 -8.77 4.38
C ILE A 271 -36.29 -7.57 3.49
N ILE A 272 -37.21 -6.61 3.36
CA ILE A 272 -37.00 -5.40 2.56
C ILE A 272 -35.82 -4.60 3.10
N THR A 273 -35.79 -4.36 4.42
CA THR A 273 -34.72 -3.58 5.05
C THR A 273 -33.36 -4.29 4.98
N ILE A 274 -33.33 -5.63 5.03
CA ILE A 274 -32.11 -6.41 4.79
C ILE A 274 -31.61 -6.20 3.36
N ALA A 275 -32.48 -6.35 2.37
CA ALA A 275 -32.12 -6.13 0.97
C ALA A 275 -31.58 -4.71 0.73
N PHE A 276 -32.28 -3.68 1.24
CA PHE A 276 -31.84 -2.30 1.14
C PHE A 276 -30.54 -2.04 1.90
N GLY A 277 -30.38 -2.57 3.12
CA GLY A 277 -29.16 -2.37 3.90
C GLY A 277 -27.94 -3.00 3.23
N ILE A 278 -28.06 -4.20 2.63
CA ILE A 278 -27.00 -4.82 1.83
C ILE A 278 -26.64 -3.95 0.62
N LEU A 279 -27.63 -3.42 -0.10
CA LEU A 279 -27.39 -2.51 -1.24
C LEU A 279 -26.71 -1.20 -0.80
N LEU A 280 -27.12 -0.62 0.33
CA LEU A 280 -26.52 0.60 0.89
C LEU A 280 -25.07 0.37 1.29
N ILE A 281 -24.78 -0.72 2.01
CA ILE A 281 -23.40 -1.11 2.37
C ILE A 281 -22.59 -1.28 1.09
N ARG A 282 -23.08 -2.04 0.10
CA ARG A 282 -22.38 -2.24 -1.17
C ARG A 282 -22.13 -0.94 -1.93
N SER A 283 -23.08 -0.02 -1.93
CA SER A 283 -22.94 1.30 -2.55
C SER A 283 -21.86 2.13 -1.84
N ALA A 284 -21.86 2.14 -0.51
CA ALA A 284 -20.87 2.85 0.29
C ALA A 284 -19.46 2.26 0.07
N LEU A 285 -19.33 0.93 0.06
CA LEU A 285 -18.08 0.25 -0.30
C LEU A 285 -17.54 0.74 -1.65
N HIS A 286 -18.41 0.85 -2.65
CA HIS A 286 -18.01 1.29 -3.99
C HIS A 286 -17.60 2.76 -4.04
N GLU A 287 -18.33 3.65 -3.36
CA GLU A 287 -17.97 5.08 -3.27
C GLU A 287 -16.58 5.25 -2.65
N MET A 288 -16.24 4.45 -1.65
CA MET A 288 -14.97 4.54 -0.94
C MET A 288 -13.80 4.10 -1.79
N GLU A 289 -13.93 2.98 -2.51
CA GLU A 289 -12.91 2.55 -3.47
C GLU A 289 -12.64 3.62 -4.54
N GLN A 290 -13.69 4.35 -4.96
CA GLN A 290 -13.54 5.46 -5.91
C GLN A 290 -12.82 6.65 -5.28
N ARG A 291 -13.16 7.02 -4.04
CA ARG A 291 -12.47 8.10 -3.31
C ARG A 291 -10.99 7.82 -3.09
N GLU A 292 -10.63 6.61 -2.69
CA GLU A 292 -9.24 6.21 -2.50
C GLU A 292 -8.43 6.31 -3.81
N LYS A 293 -9.01 5.88 -4.94
CA LYS A 293 -8.41 6.06 -6.27
C LYS A 293 -8.21 7.53 -6.62
N ILE A 294 -9.18 8.39 -6.29
CA ILE A 294 -9.06 9.83 -6.53
C ILE A 294 -7.95 10.43 -5.66
N GLU A 295 -7.85 10.07 -4.39
CA GLU A 295 -6.80 10.56 -3.50
C GLU A 295 -5.40 10.12 -3.95
N THR A 296 -5.25 8.85 -4.32
CA THR A 296 -3.97 8.33 -4.84
C THR A 296 -3.59 8.99 -6.16
N MET A 297 -4.55 9.19 -7.07
CA MET A 297 -4.33 9.95 -8.31
C MET A 297 -3.94 11.41 -8.01
N ALA A 298 -4.63 12.09 -7.10
CA ALA A 298 -4.32 13.46 -6.70
C ALA A 298 -2.92 13.58 -6.08
N PHE A 299 -2.51 12.61 -5.25
CA PHE A 299 -1.18 12.55 -4.70
C PHE A 299 -0.11 12.34 -5.78
N SER A 300 -0.35 11.41 -6.71
CA SER A 300 0.56 11.18 -7.85
C SER A 300 0.70 12.42 -8.74
N LEU A 301 -0.40 13.14 -8.94
CA LEU A 301 -0.44 14.39 -9.70
C LEU A 301 0.38 15.47 -8.99
N LYS A 302 0.21 15.64 -7.68
CA LYS A 302 1.02 16.58 -6.87
C LYS A 302 2.52 16.26 -6.98
N LYS A 303 2.89 14.97 -6.92
CA LYS A 303 4.27 14.54 -7.09
C LYS A 303 4.80 14.88 -8.49
N ALA A 304 4.03 14.62 -9.54
CA ALA A 304 4.39 14.96 -10.91
C ALA A 304 4.58 16.48 -11.10
N TYR A 305 3.68 17.31 -10.55
CA TYR A 305 3.82 18.77 -10.55
C TYR A 305 5.13 19.22 -9.87
N THR A 306 5.43 18.65 -8.71
CA THR A 306 6.67 18.97 -7.95
C THR A 306 7.92 18.62 -8.77
N SER A 307 7.96 17.43 -9.38
CA SER A 307 9.07 17.04 -10.25
C SER A 307 9.19 17.93 -11.50
N LEU A 308 8.07 18.37 -12.08
CA LEU A 308 8.07 19.27 -13.23
C LEU A 308 8.59 20.66 -12.86
N GLU A 309 8.27 21.16 -11.67
CA GLU A 309 8.79 22.41 -11.14
C GLU A 309 10.30 22.34 -10.88
N GLU A 310 10.79 21.26 -10.27
CA GLU A 310 12.22 21.00 -10.09
C GLU A 310 12.96 20.93 -11.44
N LEU A 311 12.39 20.22 -12.42
CA LEU A 311 12.96 20.11 -13.76
C LEU A 311 13.00 21.46 -14.47
N ASN A 312 11.92 22.26 -14.37
CA ASN A 312 11.85 23.58 -14.96
C ASN A 312 12.87 24.55 -14.32
N LYS A 313 13.06 24.46 -13.00
CA LYS A 313 14.13 25.20 -12.29
C LYS A 313 15.51 24.78 -12.78
N GLY A 314 15.77 23.48 -12.93
CA GLY A 314 17.01 22.95 -13.47
C GLY A 314 17.27 23.38 -14.92
N LEU A 315 16.24 23.35 -15.77
CA LEU A 315 16.30 23.83 -17.15
C LEU A 315 16.64 25.33 -17.20
N LYS A 316 15.98 26.16 -16.40
CA LYS A 316 16.30 27.60 -16.31
C LYS A 316 17.75 27.84 -15.90
N GLN A 317 18.25 27.08 -14.92
CA GLN A 317 19.66 27.15 -14.51
C GLN A 317 20.59 26.77 -15.67
N LYS A 318 20.31 25.65 -16.35
CA LYS A 318 21.15 25.17 -17.46
C LYS A 318 21.13 26.11 -18.67
N VAL A 319 19.97 26.67 -18.99
CA VAL A 319 19.84 27.71 -20.04
C VAL A 319 20.63 28.95 -19.66
N SER A 320 20.56 29.41 -18.40
CA SER A 320 21.34 30.56 -17.93
C SER A 320 22.84 30.30 -18.00
N GLU A 321 23.28 29.09 -17.64
CA GLU A 321 24.67 28.68 -17.68
C GLU A 321 25.20 28.60 -19.12
N GLN A 322 24.46 27.94 -20.02
CA GLN A 322 24.78 27.91 -21.46
C GLN A 322 24.79 29.30 -22.08
N THR A 323 23.84 30.17 -21.71
CA THR A 323 23.80 31.56 -22.22
C THR A 323 25.04 32.34 -21.77
N LYS A 324 25.52 32.11 -20.55
CA LYS A 324 26.73 32.75 -20.02
C LYS A 324 27.99 32.23 -20.72
N GLU A 325 28.08 30.92 -20.93
CA GLU A 325 29.19 30.29 -21.66
C GLU A 325 29.25 30.76 -23.11
N ILE A 326 28.11 30.79 -23.82
CA ILE A 326 28.02 31.30 -25.19
C ILE A 326 28.45 32.76 -25.25
N ARG A 327 28.02 33.62 -24.32
CA ARG A 327 28.45 35.03 -24.27
C ARG A 327 29.95 35.17 -24.05
N ALA A 328 30.53 34.36 -23.17
CA ALA A 328 31.97 34.37 -22.93
C ALA A 328 32.75 33.94 -24.19
N SER A 329 32.31 32.87 -24.86
CA SER A 329 32.90 32.41 -26.11
C SER A 329 32.79 33.46 -27.22
N TYR A 330 31.63 34.10 -27.35
CA TYR A 330 31.40 35.18 -28.30
C TYR A 330 32.32 36.38 -28.05
N GLU A 331 32.52 36.79 -26.80
CA GLU A 331 33.45 37.88 -26.46
C GLU A 331 34.92 37.52 -26.77
N VAL A 332 35.31 36.26 -26.55
CA VAL A 332 36.64 35.76 -26.92
C VAL A 332 36.81 35.77 -28.45
N GLU A 333 35.84 35.25 -29.20
CA GLU A 333 35.87 35.26 -30.67
C GLU A 333 35.92 36.69 -31.22
N LYS A 334 35.13 37.61 -30.63
CA LYS A 334 35.12 39.02 -31.01
C LYS A 334 36.46 39.70 -30.77
N ARG A 335 37.12 39.43 -29.64
CA ARG A 335 38.49 39.93 -29.37
C ARG A 335 39.50 39.38 -30.37
N ALA A 336 39.48 38.07 -30.62
CA ALA A 336 40.38 37.44 -31.58
C ALA A 336 40.19 38.01 -33.00
N ARG A 337 38.94 38.23 -33.44
CA ARG A 337 38.66 38.90 -34.73
C ARG A 337 39.21 40.32 -34.77
N GLY A 338 39.01 41.11 -33.72
CA GLY A 338 39.53 42.48 -33.65
C GLY A 338 41.07 42.55 -33.66
N GLU A 339 41.75 41.61 -33.00
CA GLU A 339 43.21 41.49 -33.09
C GLU A 339 43.68 41.07 -34.48
N LEU A 340 42.95 40.15 -35.13
CA LEU A 340 43.25 39.72 -36.50
C LEU A 340 43.11 40.87 -37.50
N GLU A 341 42.09 41.71 -37.34
CA GLU A 341 41.86 42.88 -38.18
C GLU A 341 42.98 43.92 -38.01
N LYS A 342 43.39 44.21 -36.76
CA LYS A 342 44.56 45.07 -36.49
C LYS A 342 45.86 44.49 -37.07
N LEU A 343 46.02 43.17 -37.00
CA LEU A 343 47.19 42.49 -37.57
C LEU A 343 47.21 42.60 -39.10
N ASP A 344 46.05 42.42 -39.75
CA ASP A 344 45.94 42.55 -41.20
C ASP A 344 46.17 44.00 -41.66
N GLU A 345 45.65 44.98 -40.91
CA GLU A 345 45.93 46.40 -41.16
C GLU A 345 47.43 46.71 -41.05
N THR A 346 48.09 46.22 -39.98
CA THR A 346 49.53 46.38 -39.78
C THR A 346 50.33 45.71 -40.90
N LYS A 347 49.91 44.51 -41.34
CA LYS A 347 50.53 43.78 -42.46
C LYS A 347 50.41 44.59 -43.76
N ASN A 348 49.24 45.16 -44.06
CA ASN A 348 49.03 45.97 -45.25
C ASN A 348 49.89 47.25 -45.21
N GLN A 349 49.94 47.95 -44.08
CA GLN A 349 50.81 49.13 -43.89
C GLN A 349 52.29 48.79 -44.11
N LEU A 350 52.74 47.65 -43.59
CA LEU A 350 54.12 47.18 -43.76
C LEU A 350 54.42 46.88 -45.23
N ILE A 351 53.53 46.19 -45.95
CA ILE A 351 53.68 45.90 -47.38
C ILE A 351 53.78 47.22 -48.18
N THR A 352 52.88 48.18 -47.94
CA THR A 352 52.89 49.48 -48.62
C THR A 352 54.17 50.27 -48.33
N ALA A 353 54.62 50.29 -47.07
CA ALA A 353 55.84 50.97 -46.67
C ALA A 353 57.08 50.34 -47.33
N ALA A 354 57.15 49.01 -47.39
CA ALA A 354 58.25 48.31 -48.06
C ALA A 354 58.24 48.56 -49.57
N GLN A 355 57.08 48.51 -50.23
CA GLN A 355 56.97 48.86 -51.65
C GLN A 355 57.50 50.28 -51.93
N HIS A 356 57.11 51.25 -51.11
CA HIS A 356 57.57 52.63 -51.24
C HIS A 356 59.09 52.76 -51.02
N ASN A 357 59.59 52.16 -49.94
CA ASN A 357 60.99 52.26 -49.54
C ASN A 357 61.94 51.50 -50.47
N LEU A 358 61.49 50.41 -51.12
CA LEU A 358 62.26 49.71 -52.15
C LEU A 358 62.21 50.42 -53.51
N ARG A 359 61.07 51.04 -53.86
CA ARG A 359 60.89 51.73 -55.14
C ARG A 359 61.85 52.91 -55.31
N THR A 360 62.07 53.69 -54.25
CA THR A 360 62.95 54.86 -54.28
C THR A 360 64.39 54.52 -54.72
N PRO A 361 65.14 53.65 -54.02
CA PRO A 361 66.48 53.28 -54.44
C PRO A 361 66.51 52.49 -55.76
N LEU A 362 65.50 51.67 -56.08
CA LEU A 362 65.40 51.03 -57.40
C LEU A 362 65.25 52.05 -58.54
N THR A 363 64.49 53.12 -58.30
CA THR A 363 64.31 54.21 -59.28
C THR A 363 65.62 55.01 -59.43
N THR A 364 66.30 55.27 -58.32
CA THR A 364 67.63 55.91 -58.31
C THR A 364 68.67 55.07 -59.06
N LEU A 365 68.73 53.75 -58.79
CA LEU A 365 69.60 52.81 -59.51
C LEU A 365 69.29 52.77 -61.00
N LYS A 366 68.01 52.70 -61.37
CA LYS A 366 67.60 52.70 -62.78
C LYS A 366 68.01 54.01 -63.47
N TRP A 367 67.76 55.15 -62.84
CA TRP A 367 68.15 56.46 -63.35
C TRP A 367 69.67 56.57 -63.52
N GLN A 368 70.45 56.08 -62.54
CA GLN A 368 71.92 56.06 -62.59
C GLN A 368 72.46 55.12 -63.69
N LEU A 369 71.85 53.94 -63.88
CA LEU A 369 72.20 53.03 -64.97
C LEU A 369 71.85 53.62 -66.35
N GLU A 370 70.75 54.36 -66.45
CA GLU A 370 70.40 55.12 -67.66
C GLU A 370 71.41 56.24 -67.93
N GLU A 371 71.88 56.94 -66.89
CA GLU A 371 72.92 57.97 -66.94
C GLU A 371 74.26 57.39 -67.43
N ILE A 372 74.67 56.22 -66.89
CA ILE A 372 75.86 55.48 -67.34
C ILE A 372 75.72 55.05 -68.80
N ARG A 373 74.55 54.53 -69.21
CA ARG A 373 74.29 54.11 -70.60
C ARG A 373 74.26 55.30 -71.57
N LYS A 374 73.85 56.48 -71.12
CA LYS A 374 73.89 57.72 -71.93
C LYS A 374 75.31 58.25 -72.11
N ASN A 375 76.13 58.16 -71.05
CA ASN A 375 77.50 58.67 -71.04
C ASN A 375 78.55 57.69 -71.59
N SER A 376 78.22 56.42 -71.84
CA SER A 376 79.13 55.45 -72.48
C SER A 376 79.43 55.71 -73.96
N ASN A 377 78.84 56.75 -74.56
CA ASN A 377 79.11 57.18 -75.94
C ASN A 377 80.10 58.35 -76.05
N ASP A 378 80.58 58.93 -74.94
CA ASP A 378 81.54 60.04 -74.96
C ASP A 378 82.60 59.79 -73.87
N GLY A 379 83.84 59.51 -74.29
CA GLY A 379 84.89 58.90 -73.47
C GLY A 379 85.44 59.74 -72.30
N SER A 380 84.64 59.93 -71.25
CA SER A 380 85.04 60.62 -70.01
C SER A 380 84.79 59.74 -68.76
N ASP A 381 85.89 59.33 -68.11
CA ASP A 381 85.95 58.36 -66.99
C ASP A 381 85.44 58.91 -65.63
N ASN A 382 85.12 60.21 -65.56
CA ASN A 382 84.71 60.87 -64.31
C ASN A 382 83.21 60.76 -63.97
N GLY A 383 82.34 60.56 -64.97
CA GLY A 383 80.90 60.34 -64.76
C GLY A 383 80.57 58.93 -64.29
N LEU A 384 81.36 57.95 -64.75
CA LEU A 384 81.21 56.53 -64.46
C LEU A 384 81.44 56.22 -62.96
N ASN A 385 82.53 56.74 -62.39
CA ASN A 385 82.87 56.52 -60.98
C ASN A 385 81.87 57.16 -60.01
N LYS A 386 81.28 58.31 -60.34
CA LYS A 386 80.24 58.95 -59.52
C LYS A 386 78.95 58.13 -59.54
N ALA A 387 78.51 57.69 -60.71
CA ALA A 387 77.30 56.88 -60.85
C ALA A 387 77.46 55.48 -60.22
N LEU A 388 78.64 54.88 -60.27
CA LEU A 388 78.96 53.63 -59.57
C LEU A 388 78.91 53.79 -58.04
N LYS A 389 79.52 54.85 -57.50
CA LYS A 389 79.52 55.11 -56.06
C LYS A 389 78.11 55.37 -55.51
N GLU A 390 77.30 56.16 -56.20
CA GLU A 390 75.92 56.42 -55.76
C GLU A 390 74.99 55.20 -55.97
N SER A 391 75.32 54.31 -56.91
CA SER A 391 74.66 53.01 -57.12
C SER A 391 75.00 52.04 -55.98
N GLU A 392 76.26 51.97 -55.55
CA GLU A 392 76.67 51.24 -54.35
C GLU A 392 75.97 51.74 -53.08
N GLU A 393 75.81 53.06 -52.92
CA GLU A 393 75.04 53.64 -51.81
C GLU A 393 73.54 53.27 -51.87
N SER A 394 72.96 53.21 -53.07
CA SER A 394 71.56 52.79 -53.25
C SER A 394 71.35 51.29 -53.00
N VAL A 395 72.31 50.45 -53.42
CA VAL A 395 72.34 49.01 -53.09
C VAL A 395 72.49 48.81 -51.60
N THR A 396 73.36 49.56 -50.94
CA THR A 396 73.54 49.52 -49.48
C THR A 396 72.24 49.88 -48.75
N ARG A 397 71.53 50.92 -49.21
CA ARG A 397 70.20 51.28 -48.68
C ARG A 397 69.15 50.18 -48.89
N LEU A 398 69.13 49.53 -50.06
CA LEU A 398 68.24 48.39 -50.33
C LEU A 398 68.54 47.21 -49.41
N THR A 399 69.82 46.88 -49.20
CA THR A 399 70.25 45.82 -48.29
C THR A 399 69.79 46.10 -46.87
N GLN A 400 69.91 47.34 -46.39
CA GLN A 400 69.47 47.73 -45.05
C GLN A 400 67.95 47.64 -44.87
N ILE A 401 67.16 48.05 -45.88
CA ILE A 401 65.70 47.90 -45.86
C ILE A 401 65.29 46.42 -45.84
N LEU A 402 66.01 45.57 -46.57
CA LEU A 402 65.76 44.14 -46.60
C LEU A 402 66.10 43.47 -45.26
N GLU A 403 67.19 43.89 -44.61
CA GLU A 403 67.56 43.45 -43.26
C GLU A 403 66.54 43.90 -42.20
N ASP A 404 66.05 45.14 -42.26
CA ASP A 404 64.99 45.62 -41.36
C ASP A 404 63.68 44.84 -41.55
N PHE A 405 63.35 44.47 -42.79
CA PHE A 405 62.18 43.64 -43.09
C PHE A 405 62.33 42.22 -42.53
N LEU A 406 63.51 41.62 -42.69
CA LEU A 406 63.84 40.29 -42.14
C LEU A 406 63.73 40.28 -40.61
N ARG A 407 64.28 41.29 -39.93
CA ARG A 407 64.18 41.43 -38.45
C ARG A 407 62.74 41.51 -37.95
N ILE A 408 61.86 42.20 -38.67
CA ILE A 408 60.43 42.28 -38.31
C ILE A 408 59.73 40.94 -38.52
N THR A 409 60.07 40.20 -39.58
CA THR A 409 59.51 38.85 -39.81
C THR A 409 60.00 37.82 -38.78
N GLU A 410 61.25 37.89 -38.35
CA GLU A 410 61.83 36.99 -37.32
C GLU A 410 61.27 37.24 -35.92
N MET A 411 61.03 38.51 -35.54
CA MET A 411 60.39 38.86 -34.26
C MET A 411 58.98 38.26 -34.12
N LYS A 412 58.26 38.02 -35.23
CA LYS A 412 56.91 37.41 -35.21
C LYS A 412 56.91 35.88 -35.14
N VAL A 413 58.02 35.21 -35.46
CA VAL A 413 58.12 33.73 -35.43
C VAL A 413 58.49 33.21 -34.05
N SER A 414 59.19 33.99 -33.22
CA SER A 414 59.58 33.59 -31.84
C SER A 414 58.53 33.88 -30.75
N GLY A 415 57.38 34.46 -31.12
CA GLY A 415 56.30 34.79 -30.18
C GLY A 415 55.23 33.71 -30.00
N LYS A 416 55.59 32.42 -30.05
CA LYS A 416 54.69 31.29 -29.79
C LYS A 416 55.02 30.59 -28.48
#